data_AF-A0A819F501-F1
#
_entry.id   AF-A0A819F501-F1
#
_cell.length_a   1.000
_cell.length_b   1.000
_cell.length_c   1.000
_cell.angle_alpha   90.00
_cell.angle_beta   90.00
_cell.angle_gamma   90.00
#
_symmetry.space_group_name_H-M   'P 1'
#
loop_
_entity.id
_entity.type
_entity.pdbx_description
1 polymer ?
#
loop_
_entity_poly.entity_id
_entity_poly.type
_entity_poly.pdbx_seq_one_letter_code
_entity_poly.pdbx_strand_id
1 'polypeptide(L)'
;MDVGSINLSSQCQITCSNPNATSPEILIQSNNNLQTTIALLSRRLRSPPWSYTYLPNEQHCTLILQFPHSIILKSIQIIPFTQLSINHYIIMNQLNTNLTQYPSSIIGETSSDGYYLRPCGYLLNTQGQQIINLSLTKPFDIVKQLRIHFYKPTDHDTIGLQQISIQGSYTYDQQMFIEQTSHPYQILISTIYGKLNST
;
A
#
# COMPACT_ATOMS: atom_id res chain seq x y z
N MET A 1 -15.17 -1.23 -21.37
CA MET A 1 -13.71 -0.98 -21.42
C MET A 1 -13.22 -1.06 -19.99
N ASP A 2 -12.56 -2.15 -19.61
CA ASP A 2 -11.89 -2.23 -18.32
C ASP A 2 -10.70 -1.29 -18.34
N VAL A 3 -10.88 -0.09 -17.79
CA VAL A 3 -9.77 0.84 -17.56
C VAL A 3 -8.78 0.11 -16.65
N GLY A 4 -7.58 -0.19 -17.17
CA GLY A 4 -6.55 -0.93 -16.44
C GLY A 4 -6.29 -0.30 -15.07
N SER A 5 -6.16 -1.14 -14.04
CA SER A 5 -5.82 -0.68 -12.68
C SER A 5 -4.32 -0.45 -12.58
N ILE A 6 -3.93 0.68 -12.01
CA ILE A 6 -2.54 1.06 -11.74
C ILE A 6 -2.32 1.24 -10.23
N ASN A 7 -1.06 1.14 -9.80
CA ASN A 7 -0.68 1.43 -8.42
C ASN A 7 -0.57 2.95 -8.22
N LEU A 8 -1.43 3.50 -7.36
CA LEU A 8 -1.50 4.93 -7.03
C LEU A 8 -0.86 5.28 -5.68
N SER A 9 -0.19 4.33 -5.02
CA SER A 9 0.36 4.54 -3.67
C SER A 9 1.37 5.69 -3.60
N SER A 10 2.19 5.87 -4.63
CA SER A 10 3.19 6.94 -4.70
C SER A 10 2.60 8.34 -4.94
N GLN A 11 1.28 8.43 -5.19
CA GLN A 11 0.57 9.68 -5.41
C GLN A 11 -0.07 10.22 -4.14
N CYS A 12 0.01 9.50 -3.01
CA CYS A 12 -0.56 9.92 -1.74
C CYS A 12 0.53 10.23 -0.72
N GLN A 13 0.16 11.04 0.26
CA GLN A 13 0.92 11.18 1.50
C GLN A 13 0.36 10.19 2.51
N ILE A 14 1.22 9.43 3.19
CA ILE A 14 0.81 8.49 4.23
C ILE A 14 1.28 8.94 5.62
N THR A 15 0.38 8.87 6.60
CA THR A 15 0.65 9.24 7.99
C THR A 15 0.07 8.21 8.95
N CYS A 16 0.56 8.18 10.19
CA CYS A 16 0.01 7.35 11.25
C CYS A 16 -0.81 8.24 12.21
N SER A 17 -1.91 7.71 12.77
CA SER A 17 -2.71 8.39 13.78
C SER A 17 -1.92 8.75 15.04
N ASN A 18 -0.90 7.96 15.36
CA ASN A 18 0.05 8.27 16.41
C ASN A 18 1.21 9.09 15.82
N PRO A 19 1.35 10.38 16.19
CA PRO A 19 2.37 11.26 15.61
C PRO A 19 3.80 10.88 16.01
N ASN A 20 3.97 10.07 17.06
CA ASN A 20 5.28 9.60 17.52
C ASN A 20 5.72 8.31 16.82
N ALA A 21 4.86 7.71 15.98
CA ALA A 21 5.21 6.52 15.22
C ALA A 21 6.28 6.83 14.16
N THR A 22 7.05 5.81 13.80
CA THR A 22 7.95 5.92 12.64
C THR A 22 7.16 6.22 11.36
N SER A 23 7.77 6.98 10.46
CA SER A 23 7.08 7.42 9.24
C SER A 23 6.67 6.21 8.38
N PRO A 24 5.39 6.08 8.00
CA PRO A 24 4.91 4.99 7.15
C PRO A 24 5.22 5.18 5.66
N GLU A 25 5.88 6.27 5.26
CA GLU A 25 6.24 6.60 3.86
C GLU A 25 6.97 5.45 3.14
N ILE A 26 7.81 4.70 3.87
CA ILE A 26 8.54 3.55 3.30
C ILE A 26 7.61 2.47 2.74
N LEU A 27 6.37 2.37 3.23
CA LEU A 27 5.39 1.36 2.81
C LEU A 27 4.83 1.60 1.40
N ILE A 28 4.83 2.85 0.92
CA ILE A 28 4.27 3.23 -0.38
C ILE A 28 5.34 3.46 -1.46
N GLN A 29 6.62 3.50 -1.06
CA GLN A 29 7.76 3.78 -1.95
C GLN A 29 8.24 2.57 -2.75
N SER A 30 7.84 1.35 -2.39
CA SER A 30 8.50 0.11 -2.83
C SER A 30 8.32 -0.25 -4.32
N ASN A 31 7.50 0.49 -5.09
CA ASN A 31 7.17 0.14 -6.48
C ASN A 31 7.74 1.07 -7.58
N ASN A 32 8.50 2.12 -7.24
CA ASN A 32 8.99 3.05 -8.27
C ASN A 32 10.37 2.72 -8.85
N ASN A 33 11.13 1.79 -8.27
CA ASN A 33 12.44 1.42 -8.79
C ASN A 33 12.50 -0.09 -9.06
N LEU A 34 12.57 -0.46 -10.34
CA LEU A 34 12.90 -1.83 -10.79
C LEU A 34 14.22 -2.35 -10.16
N GLN A 35 15.06 -1.45 -9.66
CA GLN A 35 16.29 -1.75 -8.92
C GLN A 35 16.04 -2.21 -7.47
N THR A 36 15.01 -1.71 -6.78
CA THR A 36 14.67 -2.16 -5.41
C THR A 36 13.98 -3.51 -5.38
N THR A 37 13.24 -3.89 -6.42
CA THR A 37 12.60 -5.22 -6.50
C THR A 37 13.66 -6.33 -6.52
N ILE A 38 14.77 -6.13 -7.26
CA ILE A 38 15.88 -7.09 -7.30
C ILE A 38 16.71 -7.07 -5.99
N ALA A 39 16.90 -5.90 -5.37
CA ALA A 39 17.62 -5.78 -4.10
C ALA A 39 16.84 -6.36 -2.90
N LEU A 40 15.51 -6.21 -2.86
CA LEU A 40 14.63 -6.79 -1.84
C LEU A 40 14.45 -8.31 -2.01
N LEU A 41 14.57 -8.83 -3.24
CA LEU A 41 14.64 -10.28 -3.50
C LEU A 41 16.00 -10.89 -3.11
N SER A 42 17.07 -10.09 -3.01
CA SER A 42 18.43 -10.54 -2.67
C SER A 42 18.80 -10.34 -1.19
N ARG A 43 18.22 -9.34 -0.51
CA ARG A 43 18.51 -9.04 0.91
C ARG A 43 17.30 -9.40 1.78
N ARG A 44 17.40 -10.51 2.52
CA ARG A 44 16.43 -10.86 3.57
C ARG A 44 16.34 -9.72 4.59
N LEU A 45 15.17 -9.09 4.68
CA LEU A 45 14.88 -8.10 5.70
C LEU A 45 14.89 -8.79 7.08
N ARG A 46 15.73 -8.30 7.98
CA ARG A 46 15.83 -8.83 9.37
C ARG A 46 14.84 -8.17 10.32
N SER A 47 14.19 -7.10 9.89
CA SER A 47 13.22 -6.31 10.63
C SER A 47 12.20 -5.73 9.65
N PRO A 48 10.97 -5.43 10.12
CA PRO A 48 9.97 -4.81 9.27
C PRO A 48 10.42 -3.42 8.79
N PRO A 49 10.13 -3.04 7.53
CA PRO A 49 10.32 -1.66 7.05
C PRO A 49 9.60 -0.62 7.90
N TRP A 50 8.39 -0.95 8.34
CA TRP A 50 7.63 -0.14 9.29
C TRP A 50 7.01 -1.04 10.37
N SER A 51 7.05 -0.58 11.61
CA SER A 51 6.43 -1.27 12.73
C SER A 51 5.70 -0.31 13.64
N TYR A 52 4.70 -0.85 14.33
CA TYR A 52 3.91 -0.12 15.30
C TYR A 52 3.70 -0.96 16.55
N THR A 53 4.04 -0.37 17.70
CA THR A 53 3.80 -0.95 19.01
C THR A 53 2.59 -0.26 19.63
N TYR A 54 1.57 -1.06 19.96
CA TYR A 54 0.33 -0.59 20.55
C TYR A 54 0.56 -0.15 22.00
N LEU A 55 -0.11 0.94 22.39
CA LEU A 55 -0.20 1.33 23.80
C LEU A 55 -1.08 0.32 24.58
N PRO A 56 -0.96 0.22 25.91
CA PRO A 56 -1.66 -0.80 26.72
C PRO A 56 -3.19 -0.87 26.51
N ASN A 57 -3.84 0.24 26.13
CA ASN A 57 -5.29 0.32 25.91
C ASN A 57 -5.67 0.54 24.43
N GLU A 58 -4.69 0.62 23.53
CA GLU A 58 -4.93 0.90 22.13
C GLU A 58 -5.41 -0.36 21.39
N GLN A 59 -6.60 -0.28 20.80
CA GLN A 59 -7.22 -1.42 20.11
C GLN A 59 -6.79 -1.52 18.65
N HIS A 60 -6.47 -0.40 18.03
CA HIS A 60 -6.02 -0.32 16.65
C HIS A 60 -5.16 0.92 16.43
N CYS A 61 -4.27 0.87 15.44
CA CYS A 61 -3.62 2.05 14.91
C CYS A 61 -4.20 2.36 13.53
N THR A 62 -4.15 3.61 13.09
CA THR A 62 -4.71 4.02 11.80
C THR A 62 -3.63 4.59 10.91
N LEU A 63 -3.51 4.07 9.69
CA LEU A 63 -2.75 4.73 8.64
C LEU A 63 -3.71 5.56 7.78
N ILE A 64 -3.35 6.81 7.55
CA ILE A 64 -4.15 7.80 6.83
C ILE A 64 -3.41 8.14 5.55
N LEU A 65 -4.03 7.84 4.41
CA LEU A 65 -3.54 8.12 3.08
C LEU A 65 -4.34 9.29 2.50
N GLN A 66 -3.66 10.41 2.25
CA GLN A 66 -4.25 11.61 1.69
C GLN A 66 -3.81 11.75 0.23
N PHE A 67 -4.77 11.78 -0.68
CA PHE A 67 -4.50 12.03 -2.09
C PHE A 67 -4.63 13.53 -2.39
N PRO A 68 -3.73 14.10 -3.20
CA PRO A 68 -3.84 15.50 -3.63
C PRO A 68 -5.09 15.72 -4.49
N HIS A 69 -5.55 14.65 -5.16
CA HIS A 69 -6.72 14.66 -6.02
C HIS A 69 -7.52 13.36 -5.83
N SER A 70 -8.81 13.38 -6.18
CA SER A 70 -9.66 12.21 -6.07
C SER A 70 -9.26 11.14 -7.07
N ILE A 71 -9.22 9.89 -6.63
CA ILE A 71 -8.93 8.70 -7.44
C ILE A 71 -10.13 7.77 -7.47
N ILE A 72 -10.17 6.88 -8.47
CA ILE A 72 -11.08 5.74 -8.51
C ILE A 72 -10.34 4.55 -7.85
N LEU A 73 -10.66 4.27 -6.60
CA LEU A 73 -10.12 3.14 -5.85
C LEU A 73 -10.82 1.84 -6.28
N LYS A 74 -10.05 0.76 -6.47
CA LYS A 74 -10.57 -0.58 -6.79
C LYS A 74 -10.22 -1.61 -5.72
N SER A 75 -8.99 -1.61 -5.24
CA SER A 75 -8.57 -2.50 -4.15
C SER A 75 -7.37 -1.95 -3.40
N ILE A 76 -7.17 -2.48 -2.20
CA ILE A 76 -6.04 -2.16 -1.34
C ILE A 76 -5.32 -3.47 -1.03
N GLN A 77 -4.03 -3.53 -1.32
CA GLN A 77 -3.19 -4.67 -1.02
C GLN A 77 -2.17 -4.29 0.04
N ILE A 78 -2.03 -5.11 1.06
CA ILE A 78 -1.12 -4.91 2.18
C ILE A 78 -0.27 -6.17 2.33
N ILE A 79 1.03 -5.98 2.51
CA ILE A 79 1.97 -7.07 2.77
C ILE A 79 2.47 -6.92 4.21
N PRO A 80 2.03 -7.78 5.16
CA PRO A 80 2.60 -7.81 6.49
C PRO A 80 4.04 -8.33 6.46
N PHE A 81 4.84 -7.96 7.45
CA PHE A 81 6.20 -8.47 7.60
C PHE A 81 6.18 -9.86 8.23
N THR A 82 6.87 -10.80 7.59
CA THR A 82 7.09 -12.15 8.11
C THR A 82 8.58 -12.46 8.17
N GLN A 83 9.11 -12.72 9.37
CA GLN A 83 10.49 -13.14 9.53
C GLN A 83 10.59 -14.66 9.40
N LEU A 84 11.01 -15.15 8.23
CA LEU A 84 11.35 -16.56 8.02
C LEU A 84 12.72 -16.86 8.69
N SER A 85 12.70 -17.60 9.80
CA SER A 85 13.92 -18.09 10.46
C SER A 85 14.43 -19.36 9.77
N ILE A 86 15.57 -19.25 9.09
CA ILE A 86 16.11 -20.34 8.24
C ILE A 86 16.94 -21.38 9.02
N ASN A 87 17.25 -21.11 10.30
CA ASN A 87 17.97 -22.08 11.14
C ASN A 87 17.04 -23.02 11.91
N HIS A 88 15.72 -22.94 11.73
CA HIS A 88 14.74 -23.67 12.53
C HIS A 88 14.34 -25.04 11.98
N TYR A 89 14.77 -25.40 10.76
CA TYR A 89 14.33 -26.63 10.09
C TYR A 89 14.93 -27.91 10.68
N ILE A 90 15.92 -27.83 11.59
CA ILE A 90 16.65 -29.00 12.10
C ILE A 90 16.45 -29.22 13.61
N ILE A 91 15.97 -28.25 14.41
CA ILE A 91 15.98 -28.39 15.89
C ILE A 91 14.59 -28.41 16.57
N MET A 92 13.48 -28.00 15.94
CA MET A 92 12.20 -27.91 16.69
C MET A 92 10.98 -28.36 15.90
N ASN A 93 10.73 -29.67 15.89
CA ASN A 93 9.41 -30.23 15.54
C ASN A 93 8.33 -29.98 16.64
N GLN A 94 8.57 -29.05 17.58
CA GLN A 94 7.61 -28.74 18.67
C GLN A 94 7.41 -27.24 18.95
N LEU A 95 8.12 -26.32 18.29
CA LEU A 95 7.91 -24.87 18.48
C LEU A 95 7.89 -24.18 17.11
N ASN A 96 6.69 -23.90 16.63
CA ASN A 96 6.41 -23.22 15.38
C ASN A 96 6.72 -21.71 15.51
N THR A 97 7.98 -21.31 15.71
CA THR A 97 8.36 -19.91 16.00
C THR A 97 8.49 -19.06 14.73
N ASN A 98 7.45 -19.01 13.90
CA ASN A 98 7.31 -17.93 12.93
C ASN A 98 6.81 -16.69 13.69
N LEU A 99 7.70 -15.76 14.02
CA LEU A 99 7.32 -14.48 14.63
C LEU A 99 6.66 -13.63 13.55
N THR A 100 5.35 -13.75 13.47
CA THR A 100 4.53 -13.03 12.48
C THR A 100 3.96 -11.80 13.13
N GLN A 101 4.23 -10.63 12.55
CA GLN A 101 3.77 -9.34 13.06
C GLN A 101 2.58 -8.83 12.24
N TYR A 102 1.63 -9.71 11.91
CA TYR A 102 0.41 -9.30 11.20
C TYR A 102 -0.60 -8.68 12.18
N PRO A 103 -1.44 -7.73 11.73
CA PRO A 103 -2.61 -7.28 12.51
C PRO A 103 -3.58 -8.45 12.75
N SER A 104 -4.43 -8.40 13.79
CA SER A 104 -5.49 -9.41 13.98
C SER A 104 -6.60 -9.28 12.95
N SER A 105 -6.96 -8.04 12.63
CA SER A 105 -7.95 -7.70 11.61
C SER A 105 -7.68 -6.32 11.04
N ILE A 106 -8.24 -6.05 9.87
CA ILE A 106 -8.17 -4.73 9.24
C ILE A 106 -9.54 -4.27 8.73
N ILE A 107 -9.76 -2.95 8.72
CA ILE A 107 -10.90 -2.34 8.05
C ILE A 107 -10.46 -1.03 7.39
N GLY A 108 -11.11 -0.70 6.27
CA GLY A 108 -10.85 0.51 5.52
C GLY A 108 -12.04 1.47 5.59
N GLU A 109 -11.73 2.76 5.67
CA GLU A 109 -12.69 3.86 5.52
C GLU A 109 -12.23 4.79 4.39
N THR A 110 -13.15 5.21 3.54
CA THR A 110 -12.88 6.14 2.44
C THR A 110 -13.65 7.44 2.62
N SER A 111 -13.10 8.52 2.09
CA SER A 111 -13.79 9.80 1.98
C SER A 111 -13.53 10.39 0.60
N SER A 112 -14.58 10.87 -0.05
CA SER A 112 -14.52 11.52 -1.36
C SER A 112 -14.14 13.00 -1.26
N ASP A 113 -14.36 13.64 -0.11
CA ASP A 113 -14.15 15.07 0.13
C ASP A 113 -13.06 15.36 1.17
N GLY A 114 -12.65 14.35 1.94
CA GLY A 114 -11.68 14.47 3.04
C GLY A 114 -12.31 14.82 4.39
N TYR A 115 -13.64 14.90 4.47
CA TYR A 115 -14.36 15.26 5.70
C TYR A 115 -15.21 14.10 6.21
N TYR A 116 -16.01 13.49 5.34
CA TYR A 116 -16.92 12.40 5.72
C TYR A 116 -16.35 11.05 5.33
N LEU A 117 -16.10 10.22 6.34
CA LEU A 117 -15.60 8.85 6.17
C LEU A 117 -16.74 7.86 6.15
N ARG A 118 -16.61 6.85 5.28
CA ARG A 118 -17.53 5.72 5.16
C ARG A 118 -16.72 4.43 5.13
N PRO A 119 -17.17 3.35 5.77
CA PRO A 119 -16.55 2.03 5.61
C PRO A 119 -16.52 1.65 4.13
N CYS A 120 -15.36 1.27 3.63
CA CYS A 120 -15.20 0.88 2.23
C CYS A 120 -15.28 -0.64 2.03
N GLY A 121 -15.04 -1.43 3.09
CA GLY A 121 -15.05 -2.89 3.12
C GLY A 121 -15.59 -3.44 4.45
N TYR A 122 -15.67 -4.76 4.55
CA TYR A 122 -15.93 -5.45 5.82
C TYR A 122 -14.66 -5.59 6.65
N LEU A 123 -14.81 -5.78 7.95
CA LEU A 123 -13.70 -6.17 8.82
C LEU A 123 -13.12 -7.51 8.33
N LEU A 124 -11.84 -7.51 7.98
CA LEU A 124 -11.12 -8.65 7.44
C LEU A 124 -10.21 -9.24 8.51
N ASN A 125 -10.39 -10.51 8.86
CA ASN A 125 -9.42 -11.25 9.68
C ASN A 125 -8.18 -11.57 8.83
N THR A 126 -7.01 -11.26 9.38
CA THR A 126 -5.72 -11.30 8.68
C THR A 126 -4.77 -12.37 9.20
N GLN A 127 -5.22 -13.21 10.14
CA GLN A 127 -4.40 -14.29 10.70
C GLN A 127 -3.87 -15.23 9.60
N GLY A 128 -2.56 -15.40 9.56
CA GLY A 128 -1.88 -16.29 8.61
C GLY A 128 -1.82 -15.81 7.16
N GLN A 129 -2.30 -14.60 6.84
CA GLN A 129 -2.26 -14.07 5.47
C GLN A 129 -0.90 -13.42 5.17
N GLN A 130 -0.23 -13.87 4.12
CA GLN A 130 1.02 -13.25 3.61
C GLN A 130 0.76 -12.03 2.72
N ILE A 131 -0.42 -11.97 2.12
CA ILE A 131 -0.91 -10.84 1.34
C ILE A 131 -2.36 -10.62 1.77
N ILE A 132 -2.66 -9.41 2.20
CA ILE A 132 -3.98 -9.01 2.64
C ILE A 132 -4.59 -8.14 1.55
N ASN A 133 -5.72 -8.57 0.98
CA ASN A 133 -6.45 -7.82 -0.03
C ASN A 133 -7.76 -7.31 0.57
N LEU A 134 -7.83 -6.01 0.82
CA LEU A 134 -9.06 -5.36 1.23
C LEU A 134 -9.84 -4.98 -0.02
N SER A 135 -10.88 -5.78 -0.30
CA SER A 135 -11.83 -5.54 -1.37
C SER A 135 -12.90 -4.53 -0.92
N LEU A 136 -13.30 -3.69 -1.86
CA LEU A 136 -14.38 -2.73 -1.65
C LEU A 136 -15.75 -3.43 -1.73
N THR A 137 -16.72 -2.92 -0.97
CA THR A 137 -18.13 -3.36 -1.06
C THR A 137 -18.77 -3.02 -2.40
N LYS A 138 -18.27 -1.96 -3.05
CA LYS A 138 -18.66 -1.53 -4.40
C LYS A 138 -17.54 -1.86 -5.39
N PRO A 139 -17.83 -2.05 -6.69
CA PRO A 139 -16.80 -2.34 -7.69
C PRO A 139 -15.67 -1.30 -7.76
N PHE A 140 -15.98 -0.05 -7.42
CA PHE A 140 -15.02 1.03 -7.25
C PHE A 140 -15.58 2.10 -6.31
N ASP A 141 -14.71 2.96 -5.78
CA ASP A 141 -15.09 4.13 -4.99
C ASP A 141 -14.27 5.37 -5.37
N ILE A 142 -14.86 6.57 -5.28
CA ILE A 142 -14.14 7.82 -5.50
C ILE A 142 -13.57 8.28 -4.16
N VAL A 143 -12.26 8.40 -4.09
CA VAL A 143 -11.52 8.54 -2.82
C VAL A 143 -10.51 9.68 -2.91
N LYS A 144 -10.57 10.60 -1.95
CA LYS A 144 -9.57 11.64 -1.69
C LYS A 144 -8.78 11.36 -0.41
N GLN A 145 -9.38 10.65 0.54
CA GLN A 145 -8.72 10.17 1.75
C GLN A 145 -9.11 8.71 2.02
N LEU A 146 -8.13 7.89 2.36
CA LEU A 146 -8.30 6.51 2.79
C LEU A 146 -7.72 6.36 4.19
N ARG A 147 -8.45 5.72 5.10
CA ARG A 147 -7.96 5.28 6.40
C ARG A 147 -7.98 3.78 6.46
N ILE A 148 -6.90 3.20 6.98
CA ILE A 148 -6.80 1.76 7.20
C ILE A 148 -6.54 1.57 8.69
N HIS A 149 -7.46 0.90 9.36
CA HIS A 149 -7.35 0.56 10.77
C HIS A 149 -6.75 -0.84 10.89
N PHE A 150 -5.68 -0.96 11.68
CA PHE A 150 -4.98 -2.21 11.95
C PHE A 150 -5.20 -2.59 13.40
N TYR A 151 -6.01 -3.62 13.64
CA TYR A 151 -6.34 -4.07 14.97
C TYR A 151 -5.20 -4.84 15.62
N LYS A 152 -5.04 -4.59 16.93
CA LYS A 152 -4.02 -5.17 17.78
C LYS A 152 -4.10 -6.71 17.75
N PRO A 153 -2.97 -7.42 17.56
CA PRO A 153 -2.91 -8.87 17.71
C PRO A 153 -3.19 -9.31 19.15
N THR A 154 -3.76 -10.51 19.33
CA THR A 154 -4.04 -11.04 20.68
C THR A 154 -2.76 -11.41 21.43
N ASP A 155 -1.77 -11.95 20.70
CA ASP A 155 -0.60 -12.58 21.33
C ASP A 155 0.61 -11.64 21.45
N HIS A 156 0.59 -10.50 20.74
CA HIS A 156 1.70 -9.56 20.67
C HIS A 156 1.24 -8.10 20.54
N ASP A 157 2.01 -7.19 21.11
CA ASP A 157 1.73 -5.74 21.13
C ASP A 157 2.32 -4.99 19.93
N THR A 158 2.79 -5.69 18.88
CA THR A 158 3.49 -5.05 17.76
C THR A 158 3.04 -5.64 16.43
N ILE A 159 2.79 -4.78 15.45
CA ILE A 159 2.64 -5.16 14.04
C ILE A 159 3.82 -4.64 13.21
N GLY A 160 4.08 -5.32 12.11
CA GLY A 160 5.12 -5.00 11.13
C GLY A 160 4.54 -5.08 9.74
N LEU A 161 4.74 -4.05 8.94
CA LEU A 161 4.30 -3.99 7.54
C LEU A 161 5.50 -3.86 6.62
N GLN A 162 5.41 -4.49 5.46
CA GLN A 162 6.41 -4.41 4.40
C GLN A 162 5.98 -3.45 3.31
N GLN A 163 4.71 -3.49 2.90
CA GLN A 163 4.23 -2.69 1.77
C GLN A 163 2.73 -2.43 1.86
N ILE A 164 2.31 -1.28 1.33
CA ILE A 164 0.92 -0.95 1.02
C ILE A 164 0.84 -0.53 -0.44
N SER A 165 -0.14 -1.09 -1.16
CA SER A 165 -0.37 -0.89 -2.58
C SER A 165 -1.83 -0.55 -2.84
N ILE A 166 -2.08 0.65 -3.35
CA ILE A 166 -3.39 1.19 -3.68
C ILE A 166 -3.64 1.01 -5.17
N GLN A 167 -4.61 0.17 -5.51
CA GLN A 167 -4.93 -0.16 -6.89
C GLN A 167 -6.16 0.60 -7.34
N GLY A 168 -6.03 1.32 -8.44
CA GLY A 168 -7.12 2.16 -8.96
C GLY A 168 -6.80 2.81 -10.30
N SER A 169 -7.54 3.85 -10.62
CA SER A 169 -7.29 4.71 -11.78
C SER A 169 -7.54 6.17 -11.43
N TYR A 170 -6.98 7.08 -12.22
CA TYR A 170 -7.32 8.50 -12.11
C TYR A 170 -8.80 8.73 -12.49
N THR A 171 -9.39 9.81 -11.99
CA THR A 171 -10.67 10.28 -12.52
C THR A 171 -10.48 10.83 -13.93
N TYR A 172 -11.54 10.87 -14.73
CA TYR A 172 -11.49 11.29 -16.14
C TYR A 172 -10.80 12.65 -16.34
N ASP A 173 -11.15 13.64 -15.52
CA ASP A 173 -10.58 15.00 -15.60
C ASP A 173 -9.05 15.00 -15.38
N GLN A 174 -8.55 14.09 -14.55
CA GLN A 174 -7.13 13.94 -14.30
C GLN A 174 -6.41 13.19 -15.41
N GLN A 175 -7.05 12.18 -16.01
CA GLN A 175 -6.48 11.50 -17.17
C GLN A 175 -6.23 12.51 -18.30
N MET A 176 -7.20 13.38 -18.58
CA MET A 176 -7.06 14.46 -19.55
C MET A 176 -5.93 15.44 -19.20
N PHE A 177 -5.79 15.84 -17.93
CA PHE A 177 -4.71 16.72 -17.49
C PHE A 177 -3.32 16.07 -17.66
N ILE A 178 -3.19 14.79 -17.32
CA ILE A 178 -1.93 14.04 -17.48
C ILE A 178 -1.59 13.86 -18.97
N GLU A 179 -2.58 13.56 -19.81
CA GLU A 179 -2.40 13.47 -21.27
C GLU A 179 -1.98 14.81 -21.87
N GLN A 180 -2.60 15.91 -21.45
CA GLN A 180 -2.23 17.26 -21.90
C GLN A 180 -0.83 17.71 -21.44
N THR A 181 -0.44 17.37 -20.21
CA THR A 181 0.88 17.73 -19.65
C THR A 181 2.01 16.79 -20.03
N SER A 182 1.72 15.58 -20.53
CA SER A 182 2.69 14.68 -21.15
C SER A 182 2.92 14.98 -22.64
N HIS A 183 1.99 15.67 -23.29
CA HIS A 183 2.10 16.10 -24.70
C HIS A 183 3.13 17.19 -25.06
N PRO A 184 3.61 18.11 -24.19
CA PRO A 184 4.63 19.07 -24.60
C PRO A 184 6.02 18.41 -24.78
N TYR A 185 6.26 17.23 -24.19
CA TYR A 185 7.53 16.50 -24.34
C TYR A 185 7.53 15.47 -25.47
N GLN A 186 6.37 15.02 -25.96
CA GLN A 186 6.34 14.06 -27.08
C GLN A 186 6.55 14.72 -28.45
N ILE A 187 6.28 16.03 -28.59
CA ILE A 187 6.54 16.77 -29.84
C ILE A 187 8.05 17.02 -30.06
N LEU A 188 8.84 17.09 -28.97
CA LEU A 188 10.29 17.27 -29.07
C LEU A 188 11.05 16.01 -29.51
N ILE A 189 10.57 14.81 -29.17
CA ILE A 189 11.26 13.55 -29.54
C ILE A 189 10.98 13.17 -31.00
N SER A 190 9.77 13.43 -31.52
CA SER A 190 9.47 13.18 -32.94
C SER A 190 10.18 14.16 -33.89
N THR A 191 10.57 15.35 -33.39
CA THR A 191 11.31 16.34 -34.19
C THR A 191 12.80 15.98 -34.32
N ILE A 192 13.39 15.24 -33.37
CA ILE A 192 14.82 14.90 -33.39
C ILE A 192 15.12 13.61 -34.18
N TYR A 193 14.15 12.68 -34.32
CA TYR A 193 14.37 11.39 -35.00
C TYR A 193 13.54 11.16 -36.27
N GLY A 194 12.81 12.18 -36.76
CA GLY A 194 11.96 12.08 -37.94
C GLY A 194 12.53 12.70 -39.21
N LYS A 195 13.76 12.36 -39.63
CA LYS A 195 14.23 12.62 -41.00
C LYS A 195 15.44 11.78 -41.41
N LEU A 196 15.20 10.48 -41.62
CA LEU A 196 16.00 9.70 -42.57
C LEU A 196 15.03 9.10 -43.58
N ASN A 197 14.88 9.83 -44.68
CA ASN A 197 14.11 9.43 -45.84
C ASN A 197 14.78 8.23 -46.52
N SER A 198 13.90 7.32 -46.92
CA SER A 198 14.03 6.35 -48.02
C SER A 198 14.91 6.81 -49.19
N THR A 199 15.82 5.92 -49.59
CA THR A 199 16.05 5.57 -51.00
C THR A 199 16.23 4.06 -51.08
#